data_AF-A0A8F8SP66-F1
#
_entry.id   AF-A0A8F8SP66-F1
#
_cell.length_a   1.000
_cell.length_b   1.000
_cell.length_c   1.000
_cell.angle_alpha   90.00
_cell.angle_beta   90.00
_cell.angle_gamma   90.00
#
_symmetry.space_group_name_H-M   'P 1'
#
loop_
_entity.id
_entity.type
_entity.pdbx_description
1 polymer ?
#
loop_
_entity_poly.entity_id
_entity_poly.type
_entity_poly.pdbx_seq_one_letter_code
_entity_poly.pdbx_strand_id
1 'polypeptide(L)'
;MTLNLQTPFPTFGGSTGGWLRAAEVEEKYAITWSSNKEQIFEMPTGGAAIMRKEENLLYLARKEQCLALGTQLRTFKINNYKIYRIFPTGEVQYLHPKDGVFPEKVNPGRVSVNSRKYSIGKNPNPISTKWIKMSTYNTVQ
;
A
#
# COMPACT_ATOMS: atom_id res chain seq x y z
N MET A 1 7.13 -7.52 -14.12
CA MET A 1 6.11 -8.29 -13.38
C MET A 1 4.76 -7.66 -13.70
N THR A 2 4.00 -8.30 -14.59
CA THR A 2 2.73 -7.79 -15.11
C THR A 2 1.58 -8.25 -14.22
N LEU A 3 0.58 -7.38 -14.01
CA LEU A 3 -0.65 -7.71 -13.29
C LEU A 3 -1.47 -8.69 -14.14
N ASN A 4 -1.79 -9.87 -13.59
CA ASN A 4 -2.66 -10.82 -14.26
C ASN A 4 -4.13 -10.50 -13.99
N LEU A 5 -4.84 -9.99 -15.00
CA LEU A 5 -6.25 -9.61 -14.90
C LEU A 5 -7.21 -10.82 -14.93
N GLN A 6 -6.73 -12.02 -15.26
CA GLN A 6 -7.54 -13.26 -15.24
C GLN A 6 -7.62 -13.91 -13.85
N THR A 7 -6.91 -13.36 -12.87
CA THR A 7 -6.91 -13.85 -11.49
C THR A 7 -8.32 -13.76 -10.89
N PRO A 8 -8.83 -14.81 -10.23
CA PRO A 8 -10.18 -14.78 -9.69
C PRO A 8 -10.30 -13.84 -8.49
N PHE A 9 -11.50 -13.27 -8.34
CA PHE A 9 -11.86 -12.47 -7.17
C PHE A 9 -12.29 -13.38 -6.01
N PRO A 10 -12.03 -12.97 -4.75
CA PRO A 10 -12.65 -13.56 -3.58
C PRO A 10 -14.18 -13.58 -3.70
N THR A 11 -14.82 -14.59 -3.13
CA THR A 11 -16.28 -14.70 -3.09
C THR A 11 -16.82 -13.71 -2.06
N PHE A 12 -17.55 -12.71 -2.53
CA PHE A 12 -18.10 -11.64 -1.71
C PHE A 12 -19.49 -11.21 -2.22
N GLY A 13 -20.44 -11.02 -1.31
CA GLY A 13 -21.82 -10.62 -1.65
C GLY A 13 -21.99 -9.15 -2.07
N GLY A 14 -20.91 -8.38 -2.07
CA GLY A 14 -20.94 -6.94 -2.32
C GLY A 14 -21.06 -6.12 -1.03
N SER A 15 -20.59 -4.87 -1.09
CA SER A 15 -20.68 -3.89 0.00
C SER A 15 -20.80 -2.49 -0.58
N THR A 16 -21.39 -1.59 0.20
CA THR A 16 -21.49 -0.16 -0.12
C THR A 16 -20.20 0.60 0.11
N GLY A 17 -19.23 0.02 0.83
CA GLY A 17 -17.92 0.62 1.14
C GLY A 17 -16.86 0.44 0.04
N GLY A 18 -17.24 -0.06 -1.12
CA GLY A 18 -16.36 -0.27 -2.26
C GLY A 18 -15.80 1.03 -2.85
N TRP A 19 -15.18 0.92 -4.02
CA TRP A 19 -14.67 2.10 -4.72
C TRP A 19 -15.78 2.99 -5.30
N LEU A 20 -15.55 4.31 -5.25
CA LEU A 20 -16.43 5.32 -5.82
C LEU A 20 -15.84 5.87 -7.12
N ARG A 21 -16.47 6.90 -7.70
CA ARG A 21 -16.04 7.56 -8.94
C ARG A 21 -14.57 8.01 -8.93
N ALA A 22 -13.99 8.31 -7.78
CA ALA A 22 -12.56 8.62 -7.65
C ALA A 22 -11.65 7.51 -8.18
N ALA A 23 -12.06 6.24 -8.05
CA ALA A 23 -11.29 5.11 -8.57
C ALA A 23 -11.30 5.00 -10.09
N GLU A 24 -12.29 5.61 -10.76
CA GLU A 24 -12.36 5.67 -12.22
C GLU A 24 -11.59 6.88 -12.75
N VAL A 25 -11.62 8.00 -12.04
CA VAL A 25 -11.11 9.29 -12.52
C VAL A 25 -9.66 9.57 -12.09
N GLU A 26 -9.25 9.16 -10.89
CA GLU A 26 -7.93 9.52 -10.32
C GLU A 26 -6.97 8.33 -10.32
N GLU A 27 -7.33 7.27 -9.58
CA GLU A 27 -6.50 6.08 -9.42
C GLU A 27 -7.25 4.97 -8.68
N LYS A 28 -6.89 3.72 -8.98
CA LYS A 28 -7.34 2.55 -8.23
C LYS A 28 -6.15 1.73 -7.79
N TYR A 29 -6.34 0.97 -6.72
CA TYR A 29 -5.33 0.06 -6.21
C TYR A 29 -5.77 -1.37 -6.41
N ALA A 30 -4.82 -2.24 -6.71
CA ALA A 30 -5.03 -3.67 -6.78
C ALA A 30 -4.08 -4.37 -5.83
N ILE A 31 -4.57 -5.38 -5.12
CA ILE A 31 -3.76 -6.26 -4.30
C ILE A 31 -3.93 -7.69 -4.80
N THR A 32 -2.81 -8.37 -5.02
CA THR A 32 -2.77 -9.79 -5.37
C THR A 32 -2.04 -10.57 -4.30
N TRP A 33 -2.53 -11.74 -3.92
CA TRP A 33 -1.84 -12.65 -3.00
C TRP A 33 -2.15 -14.08 -3.38
N SER A 34 -1.39 -15.05 -2.87
CA SER A 34 -1.78 -16.46 -3.00
C SER A 34 -2.08 -17.10 -1.65
N SER A 35 -3.13 -17.91 -1.61
CA SER A 35 -3.52 -18.68 -0.43
C SER A 35 -3.46 -20.18 -0.70
N ASN A 36 -3.06 -20.97 0.30
CA ASN A 36 -3.03 -22.44 0.17
C ASN A 36 -4.41 -23.08 0.41
N LYS A 37 -5.35 -22.32 0.99
CA LYS A 37 -6.68 -22.81 1.37
C LYS A 37 -7.73 -21.71 1.19
N GLU A 38 -8.97 -22.14 0.99
CA GLU A 38 -10.11 -21.25 1.07
C GLU A 38 -10.39 -20.96 2.54
N GLN A 39 -10.50 -19.67 2.88
CA GLN A 39 -10.78 -19.23 4.24
C GLN A 39 -11.46 -17.87 4.22
N ILE A 40 -12.18 -17.58 5.30
CA ILE A 40 -12.87 -16.31 5.47
C ILE A 40 -11.86 -15.26 5.96
N PHE A 41 -11.98 -14.04 5.43
CA PHE A 41 -11.26 -12.86 5.91
C PHE A 41 -12.19 -11.65 5.93
N GLU A 42 -11.79 -10.63 6.68
CA GLU A 42 -12.54 -9.37 6.75
C GLU A 42 -12.10 -8.42 5.64
N MET A 43 -13.06 -7.84 4.93
CA MET A 43 -12.78 -6.82 3.93
C MET A 43 -12.43 -5.49 4.63
N PRO A 44 -11.41 -4.75 4.15
CA PRO A 44 -11.07 -3.42 4.69
C PRO A 44 -12.20 -2.39 4.57
N THR A 45 -13.17 -2.67 3.70
CA THR A 45 -14.36 -1.86 3.44
C THR A 45 -15.57 -2.30 4.28
N GLY A 46 -15.36 -3.20 5.24
CA GLY A 46 -16.40 -3.83 6.04
C GLY A 46 -17.05 -5.02 5.33
N GLY A 47 -17.33 -6.07 6.11
CA GLY A 47 -17.92 -7.32 5.65
C GLY A 47 -16.92 -8.49 5.65
N ALA A 48 -17.42 -9.71 5.48
CA ALA A 48 -16.60 -10.92 5.37
C ALA A 48 -16.60 -11.43 3.93
N ALA A 49 -15.43 -11.78 3.42
CA ALA A 49 -15.25 -12.40 2.11
C ALA A 49 -14.51 -13.73 2.25
N ILE A 50 -14.71 -14.63 1.29
CA ILE A 50 -14.01 -15.91 1.23
C ILE A 50 -12.92 -15.80 0.18
N MET A 51 -11.65 -15.88 0.60
CA MET A 51 -10.53 -15.93 -0.35
C MET A 51 -10.49 -17.31 -1.03
N ARG A 52 -10.14 -17.34 -2.31
CA ARG A 52 -9.99 -18.59 -3.07
C ARG A 52 -8.65 -19.25 -2.78
N LYS A 53 -8.58 -20.55 -3.05
CA LYS A 53 -7.32 -21.28 -3.11
C LYS A 53 -6.51 -20.75 -4.31
N GLU A 54 -5.20 -20.64 -4.15
CA GLU A 54 -4.24 -20.08 -5.12
C GLU A 54 -4.30 -18.56 -5.22
N GLU A 55 -4.25 -18.00 -6.43
CA GLU A 55 -4.15 -16.57 -6.66
C GLU A 55 -5.48 -15.85 -6.42
N ASN A 56 -5.40 -14.72 -5.74
CA ASN A 56 -6.52 -13.83 -5.49
C ASN A 56 -6.17 -12.44 -5.98
N LEU A 57 -7.16 -11.76 -6.55
CA LEU A 57 -7.08 -10.35 -6.94
C LEU A 57 -8.21 -9.58 -6.28
N LEU A 58 -7.89 -8.41 -5.73
CA LEU A 58 -8.88 -7.50 -5.17
C LEU A 58 -8.56 -6.06 -5.55
N TYR A 59 -9.60 -5.33 -5.95
CA TYR A 59 -9.51 -3.89 -6.20
C TYR A 59 -10.00 -3.09 -5.00
N LEU A 60 -9.27 -2.02 -4.68
CA LEU A 60 -9.53 -1.13 -3.56
C LEU A 60 -9.33 0.33 -3.98
N ALA A 61 -10.01 1.24 -3.27
CA ALA A 61 -9.96 2.67 -3.57
C ALA A 61 -8.66 3.34 -3.09
N ARG A 62 -8.10 2.86 -1.96
CA ARG A 62 -6.94 3.50 -1.32
C ARG A 62 -5.83 2.50 -1.02
N LYS A 63 -4.59 2.95 -1.12
CA LYS A 63 -3.40 2.18 -0.73
C LYS A 63 -3.45 1.68 0.71
N GLU A 64 -3.97 2.48 1.63
CA GLU A 64 -4.05 2.16 3.05
C GLU A 64 -4.88 0.90 3.30
N GLN A 65 -6.00 0.74 2.58
CA GLN A 65 -6.84 -0.46 2.66
C GLN A 65 -6.08 -1.71 2.22
N CYS A 66 -5.25 -1.61 1.17
CA CYS A 66 -4.39 -2.71 0.73
C CYS A 66 -3.33 -3.07 1.79
N LEU A 67 -2.76 -2.09 2.47
CA LEU A 67 -1.76 -2.32 3.54
C LEU A 67 -2.40 -2.91 4.81
N ALA A 68 -3.61 -2.47 5.15
CA ALA A 68 -4.39 -3.05 6.24
C ALA A 68 -4.71 -4.53 5.95
N LEU A 69 -5.18 -4.84 4.73
CA LEU A 69 -5.39 -6.22 4.30
C LEU A 69 -4.08 -7.02 4.30
N GLY A 70 -2.98 -6.44 3.83
CA GLY A 70 -1.66 -7.07 3.87
C GLY A 70 -1.23 -7.45 5.30
N THR A 71 -1.50 -6.59 6.28
CA THR A 71 -1.25 -6.88 7.70
C THR A 71 -2.10 -8.05 8.19
N GLN A 72 -3.38 -8.09 7.82
CA GLN A 72 -4.27 -9.21 8.15
C GLN A 72 -3.82 -10.53 7.49
N LEU A 73 -3.38 -10.48 6.22
CA LEU A 73 -2.86 -11.64 5.49
C LEU A 73 -1.61 -12.24 6.17
N ARG A 74 -0.75 -11.41 6.76
CA ARG A 74 0.40 -11.89 7.54
C ARG A 74 -0.01 -12.70 8.77
N THR A 75 -1.14 -12.38 9.41
CA THR A 75 -1.71 -13.20 10.51
C THR A 75 -2.07 -14.61 10.01
N PHE A 76 -2.49 -14.74 8.76
CA PHE A 76 -2.73 -16.02 8.10
C PHE A 76 -1.47 -16.69 7.53
N LYS A 77 -0.27 -16.16 7.82
CA LYS A 77 1.03 -16.60 7.28
C LYS A 77 1.15 -16.43 5.76
N ILE A 78 0.39 -15.51 5.17
CA ILE A 78 0.46 -15.17 3.74
C ILE A 78 1.32 -13.91 3.59
N ASN A 79 2.55 -14.09 3.09
CA ASN A 79 3.54 -13.00 2.99
C ASN A 79 3.81 -12.57 1.54
N ASN A 80 3.17 -13.16 0.54
CA ASN A 80 3.49 -12.93 -0.87
C ASN A 80 2.54 -11.94 -1.56
N TYR A 81 1.92 -11.04 -0.79
CA TYR A 81 1.02 -10.05 -1.36
C TYR A 81 1.79 -8.95 -2.11
N LYS A 82 1.18 -8.47 -3.20
CA LYS A 82 1.72 -7.46 -4.10
C LYS A 82 0.65 -6.39 -4.31
N ILE A 83 1.04 -5.12 -4.23
CA ILE A 83 0.15 -3.97 -4.41
C ILE A 83 0.56 -3.21 -5.67
N TYR A 84 -0.44 -2.92 -6.49
CA TYR A 84 -0.33 -2.16 -7.72
C TYR A 84 -1.21 -0.91 -7.63
N ARG A 85 -0.77 0.16 -8.28
CA ARG A 85 -1.54 1.38 -8.52
C ARG A 85 -1.88 1.41 -10.01
N ILE A 86 -3.13 1.64 -10.35
CA ILE A 86 -3.62 1.67 -11.72
C ILE A 86 -4.17 3.07 -11.96
N PHE A 87 -3.62 3.74 -12.96
CA PHE A 87 -4.06 5.06 -13.38
C PHE A 87 -5.29 4.97 -14.31
N PRO A 88 -6.06 6.06 -14.46
CA PRO A 88 -7.19 6.12 -15.40
C PRO A 88 -6.75 5.88 -16.86
N THR A 89 -5.49 6.16 -17.18
CA THR A 89 -4.87 5.87 -18.48
C THR A 89 -4.69 4.37 -18.75
N GLY A 90 -4.86 3.52 -17.73
CA GLY A 90 -4.63 2.08 -17.81
C GLY A 90 -3.20 1.66 -17.46
N GLU A 91 -2.30 2.62 -17.18
CA GLU A 91 -0.95 2.32 -16.72
C GLU A 91 -0.95 1.68 -15.33
N VAL A 92 -0.25 0.55 -15.20
CA VAL A 92 -0.14 -0.19 -13.94
C VAL A 92 1.26 0.00 -13.36
N GLN A 93 1.35 0.67 -12.22
CA GLN A 93 2.57 0.87 -11.46
C GLN A 93 2.66 -0.15 -10.31
N TYR A 94 3.73 -0.93 -10.26
CA TYR A 94 4.02 -1.79 -9.12
C TYR A 94 4.52 -0.97 -7.93
N LEU A 95 3.81 -1.06 -6.80
CA LEU A 95 4.02 -0.15 -5.67
C LEU A 95 4.65 -0.83 -4.45
N HIS A 96 4.24 -2.06 -4.14
CA HIS A 96 4.70 -2.76 -2.93
C HIS A 96 4.75 -4.28 -3.11
N PRO A 97 5.82 -4.95 -2.61
CA PRO A 97 7.09 -4.38 -2.16
C PRO A 97 7.93 -3.85 -3.36
N LYS A 98 8.32 -2.57 -3.34
CA LYS A 98 8.99 -1.92 -4.49
C LYS A 98 10.27 -2.63 -4.94
N ASP A 99 11.06 -3.11 -3.98
CA ASP A 99 12.34 -3.78 -4.23
C ASP A 99 12.21 -5.31 -4.17
N GLY A 100 10.98 -5.86 -4.16
CA GLY A 100 10.71 -7.28 -3.91
C GLY A 100 10.92 -7.73 -2.45
N VAL A 101 11.71 -6.99 -1.68
CA VAL A 101 11.90 -7.17 -0.24
C VAL A 101 10.98 -6.21 0.53
N PHE A 102 10.30 -6.72 1.55
CA PHE A 102 9.48 -5.92 2.44
C PHE A 102 10.26 -4.74 3.05
N PRO A 103 9.65 -3.54 3.19
CA PRO A 103 10.33 -2.37 3.73
C PRO A 103 10.90 -2.56 5.14
N GLU A 104 10.27 -3.41 5.95
CA GLU A 104 10.70 -3.70 7.33
C GLU A 104 12.07 -4.41 7.39
N LYS A 105 12.42 -5.18 6.36
CA LYS A 105 13.71 -5.87 6.28
C LYS A 105 14.73 -4.99 5.58
N VAL A 106 15.92 -4.84 6.15
CA VAL A 106 17.04 -4.12 5.55
C VAL A 106 17.47 -4.78 4.23
N ASN A 107 17.77 -3.97 3.22
CA ASN A 107 18.29 -4.42 1.94
C ASN A 107 19.49 -3.54 1.54
N PRO A 108 20.67 -4.12 1.21
CA PRO A 108 21.79 -3.36 0.67
C PRO A 108 21.37 -2.64 -0.62
N GLY A 109 21.71 -1.35 -0.74
CA GLY A 109 21.33 -0.49 -1.87
C GLY A 109 20.20 0.50 -1.60
N ARG A 110 19.52 0.42 -0.43
CA ARG A 110 18.59 1.47 -0.02
C ARG A 110 19.34 2.73 0.41
N VAL A 111 19.00 3.85 -0.22
CA VAL A 111 19.53 5.18 0.13
C VAL A 111 18.69 5.76 1.26
N SER A 112 19.37 6.41 2.21
CA SER A 112 18.69 7.18 3.26
C SER A 112 18.09 8.45 2.64
N VAL A 113 16.77 8.48 2.51
CA VAL A 113 16.03 9.63 1.97
C VAL A 113 15.37 10.38 3.12
N ASN A 114 15.44 11.72 3.09
CA ASN A 114 14.89 12.61 4.13
C ASN A 114 15.46 12.35 5.54
N SER A 115 16.68 11.82 5.63
CA SER A 115 17.39 11.73 6.91
C SER A 115 18.14 13.02 7.20
N ARG A 116 18.26 13.32 8.49
CA ARG A 116 19.01 14.48 8.98
C ARG A 116 20.16 14.00 9.84
N LYS A 117 21.30 14.67 9.68
CA LYS A 117 22.55 14.31 10.37
C LYS A 117 22.61 14.83 11.81
N TYR A 118 21.51 15.37 12.34
CA TYR A 118 21.43 15.95 13.69
C TYR A 118 20.22 15.42 14.45
N SER A 119 20.25 15.50 15.79
CA SER A 119 19.18 14.99 16.66
C SER A 119 17.93 15.87 16.62
N ILE A 120 16.75 15.29 16.89
CA ILE A 120 15.46 16.01 16.83
C ILE A 120 15.41 17.28 17.71
N GLY A 121 16.12 17.28 18.84
CA GLY A 121 16.22 18.43 19.74
C GLY A 121 17.11 19.58 19.26
N LYS A 122 17.88 19.37 18.19
CA LYS A 122 18.72 20.41 17.55
C LYS A 122 18.00 21.13 16.40
N ASN A 123 16.68 20.94 16.24
CA ASN A 123 15.93 21.74 15.28
C ASN A 123 15.96 23.23 15.67
N PRO A 124 16.15 24.15 14.72
CA PRO A 124 16.10 25.58 14.97
C PRO A 124 14.74 26.02 15.52
N ASN A 125 14.75 27.06 16.36
CA ASN A 125 13.53 27.66 16.88
C ASN A 125 12.71 28.31 15.75
N PRO A 126 11.37 28.31 15.81
CA PRO A 126 10.52 28.89 14.76
C PRO A 126 10.82 30.35 14.42
N ILE A 127 11.32 31.12 15.40
CA ILE A 127 11.68 32.53 15.20
C ILE A 127 12.90 32.70 14.26
N SER A 128 13.82 31.75 14.28
CA SER A 128 15.03 31.79 13.44
C SER A 128 14.73 31.49 11.97
N THR A 129 13.64 30.78 11.69
CA THR A 129 13.13 30.52 10.34
C THR A 129 12.03 31.50 9.92
N LYS A 130 11.78 32.56 10.72
CA LYS A 130 10.74 33.54 10.42
C LYS A 130 11.09 34.26 9.11
N TRP A 131 10.08 34.44 8.25
CA TRP A 131 10.21 35.04 6.91
C TRP A 131 10.97 34.21 5.86
N ILE A 132 11.52 33.07 6.26
CA ILE A 132 12.09 32.08 5.34
C ILE A 132 10.98 31.10 4.99
N LYS A 133 10.77 30.76 3.71
CA LYS A 133 9.80 29.73 3.26
C LYS A 133 10.27 28.29 3.59
N MET A 134 11.00 28.13 4.70
CA MET A 134 11.54 26.85 5.15
C MET A 134 10.97 26.55 6.53
N SER A 135 10.52 25.32 6.72
CA SER A 135 10.09 24.84 8.03
C SER A 135 11.30 24.61 8.94
N THR A 136 11.10 24.67 10.26
CA THR A 136 12.13 24.39 11.29
C THR A 136 12.79 23.03 11.11
N TYR A 137 12.08 22.08 10.53
CA TYR A 137 12.56 20.74 10.25
C TYR A 137 13.26 20.65 8.89
N ASN A 138 12.99 21.55 7.94
CA ASN A 138 13.60 21.53 6.60
C ASN A 138 14.89 22.34 6.54
N THR A 139 15.69 22.36 7.61
CA THR A 139 16.98 23.05 7.58
C THR A 139 17.93 22.28 6.68
N VAL A 140 18.11 22.79 5.47
CA VAL A 140 19.17 22.37 4.56
C VAL A 140 20.49 22.67 5.27
N GLN A 141 21.28 21.62 5.51
CA GLN A 141 22.72 21.80 5.69
C GLN A 141 23.36 21.96 4.33
#